data_AF-A0A178DFW6-F1
#
_entry.id   AF-A0A178DFW6-F1
#
_cell.length_a   1.000
_cell.length_b   1.000
_cell.length_c   1.000
_cell.angle_alpha   90.00
_cell.angle_beta   90.00
_cell.angle_gamma   90.00
#
_symmetry.space_group_name_H-M   'P 1'
#
loop_
_entity.id
_entity.type
_entity.pdbx_description
1 polymer ?
#
loop_
_entity_poly.entity_id
_entity_poly.type
_entity_poly.pdbx_seq_one_letter_code
_entity_poly.pdbx_strand_id
1 'polypeptide(L)'
;MAATWVILGYQGVRQYLLVRRKALEAILHHIKEDDHKHPLLVSHGLNANSIPRQLDCFHNGSNVLKEVTSWHALLRASIRKTDPITEAVLALIDTKMLLRDPEKRIKSATLCEELRRIISSAKVSNRDTVAQESSESREHREHMEGLLKEIDNEVVDQGIEEESREPTQPIPPGLPTTRHALKAQLEGVPLQKTSHRFETLPDLRTKPDMPTVAANYPSIVTSNALGFNEVPQYTDSQPESSFSAETRNIGWRPNSGHLSRHNTGLTSRTRKTLISISPYTYENVLQARERLDRESKRTISNMGRREPRKNKFLGKHFENRDIKYLVDDSESMFDHWDEATFLLETLVMKAHDQDPDGPDLAFMNDSRDLTRQRDAKEFRKLMNKAQPRKDGGVRTNIKKSLERIFHRYLEMVQHTHTKTRVNSLTIIILTDGLWTGMMNDQDAVIPLIQNFYRQLKDDMEDFDAWMTICHILVSTIWSITRCFPLVVTCSKCYWVVLLRKWMRWTR
;
A
#
# COMPACT_ATOMS: atom_id res chain seq x y z
N MET A 1 -7.41 -12.96 8.54
CA MET A 1 -7.10 -11.53 8.27
C MET A 1 -5.69 -11.14 8.70
N ALA A 2 -5.33 -11.23 10.00
CA ALA A 2 -3.98 -10.84 10.47
C ALA A 2 -2.86 -11.60 9.74
N ALA A 3 -2.94 -12.93 9.64
CA ALA A 3 -1.98 -13.73 8.88
C ALA A 3 -1.87 -13.29 7.40
N THR A 4 -3.00 -12.98 6.74
CA THR A 4 -3.01 -12.45 5.38
C THR A 4 -2.26 -11.12 5.26
N TRP A 5 -2.42 -10.22 6.23
CA TRP A 5 -1.69 -8.96 6.27
C TRP A 5 -0.18 -9.19 6.46
N VAL A 6 0.20 -10.03 7.43
CA VAL A 6 1.62 -10.33 7.70
C VAL A 6 2.29 -10.92 6.46
N ILE A 7 1.61 -11.84 5.77
CA ILE A 7 2.17 -12.59 4.65
C ILE A 7 2.10 -11.80 3.34
N LEU A 8 0.96 -11.22 2.98
CA LEU A 8 0.69 -10.65 1.65
C LEU A 8 0.42 -9.13 1.68
N GLY A 9 0.53 -8.51 2.85
CA GLY A 9 0.24 -7.09 3.04
C GLY A 9 -1.22 -6.72 2.80
N TYR A 10 -1.45 -5.43 2.58
CA TYR A 10 -2.79 -4.87 2.37
C TYR A 10 -3.47 -5.41 1.10
N GLN A 11 -2.72 -5.59 0.02
CA GLN A 11 -3.30 -6.08 -1.24
C GLN A 11 -3.79 -7.52 -1.09
N GLY A 12 -3.05 -8.40 -0.41
CA GLY A 12 -3.53 -9.74 -0.10
C GLY A 12 -4.81 -9.72 0.74
N VAL A 13 -4.94 -8.78 1.68
CA VAL A 13 -6.19 -8.57 2.42
C VAL A 13 -7.35 -8.20 1.50
N ARG A 14 -7.15 -7.28 0.54
CA ARG A 14 -8.18 -6.93 -0.44
C ARG A 14 -8.58 -8.12 -1.33
N GLN A 15 -7.60 -8.86 -1.83
CA GLN A 15 -7.84 -10.04 -2.66
C GLN A 15 -8.64 -11.09 -1.89
N TYR A 16 -8.27 -11.37 -0.63
CA TYR A 16 -9.02 -12.29 0.21
C TYR A 16 -10.47 -11.84 0.42
N LEU A 17 -10.70 -10.55 0.65
CA LEU A 17 -12.06 -10.02 0.82
C LEU A 17 -12.91 -10.20 -0.45
N LEU A 18 -12.31 -10.10 -1.65
CA LEU A 18 -13.01 -10.38 -2.91
C LEU A 18 -13.33 -11.87 -3.07
N VAL A 19 -12.34 -12.74 -2.81
CA VAL A 19 -12.52 -14.20 -2.83
C VAL A 19 -13.63 -14.63 -1.87
N ARG A 20 -13.59 -14.11 -0.65
CA ARG A 20 -14.58 -14.40 0.40
C ARG A 20 -15.96 -13.88 0.02
N ARG A 21 -16.06 -12.68 -0.54
CA ARG A 21 -17.35 -12.12 -1.01
C ARG A 21 -18.00 -13.01 -2.04
N LYS A 22 -17.25 -13.43 -3.07
CA LYS A 22 -17.77 -14.32 -4.13
C LYS A 22 -18.25 -15.66 -3.58
N ALA A 23 -17.51 -16.24 -2.63
CA ALA A 23 -17.92 -17.49 -1.97
C ALA A 23 -19.25 -17.32 -1.22
N LEU A 24 -19.43 -16.20 -0.51
CA LEU A 24 -20.66 -15.92 0.23
C LEU A 24 -21.85 -15.61 -0.68
N GLU A 25 -21.62 -14.93 -1.80
CA GLU A 25 -22.63 -14.69 -2.85
C GLU A 25 -23.11 -16.01 -3.45
N ALA A 26 -22.21 -16.97 -3.72
CA ALA A 26 -22.56 -18.30 -4.21
C ALA A 26 -23.42 -19.09 -3.22
N ILE A 27 -23.11 -19.02 -1.91
CA ILE A 27 -23.94 -19.64 -0.87
C ILE A 27 -25.32 -18.99 -0.81
N LEU A 28 -25.39 -17.66 -0.88
CA LEU A 28 -26.67 -16.94 -0.89
C LEU A 28 -27.52 -17.33 -2.10
N HIS A 29 -26.89 -17.58 -3.25
CA HIS A 29 -27.59 -18.08 -4.44
C HIS A 29 -28.19 -19.46 -4.18
N HIS A 30 -27.39 -20.41 -3.70
CA HIS A 30 -27.87 -21.76 -3.38
C HIS A 30 -28.99 -21.77 -2.34
N ILE A 31 -28.90 -20.92 -1.30
CA ILE A 31 -29.96 -20.78 -0.30
C ILE A 31 -31.31 -20.37 -0.93
N LYS A 32 -31.27 -19.51 -1.95
CA LYS A 32 -32.49 -19.05 -2.64
C LYS A 32 -33.08 -20.12 -3.56
N GLU A 33 -32.25 -21.00 -4.10
CA GLU A 33 -32.68 -22.08 -5.01
C GLU A 33 -33.22 -23.31 -4.26
N ASP A 34 -32.59 -23.70 -3.14
CA ASP A 34 -32.87 -24.97 -2.43
C ASP A 34 -34.11 -24.93 -1.49
N ASP A 35 -35.14 -24.16 -1.84
CA ASP A 35 -36.42 -24.05 -1.11
C ASP A 35 -36.26 -23.97 0.42
N HIS A 36 -35.29 -23.16 0.87
CA HIS A 36 -35.04 -22.84 2.27
C HIS A 36 -34.57 -24.01 3.17
N LYS A 37 -34.19 -25.16 2.59
CA LYS A 37 -33.67 -26.31 3.36
C LYS A 37 -32.17 -26.25 3.63
N HIS A 38 -31.51 -25.15 3.29
CA HIS A 38 -30.06 -25.03 3.42
C HIS A 38 -29.61 -25.09 4.91
N PRO A 39 -28.60 -25.90 5.27
CA PRO A 39 -28.16 -26.11 6.66
C PRO A 39 -27.80 -24.83 7.45
N LEU A 40 -27.35 -23.78 6.75
CA LEU A 40 -27.09 -22.48 7.38
C LEU A 40 -28.34 -21.80 7.95
N LEU A 41 -29.49 -21.90 7.28
CA LEU A 41 -30.72 -21.30 7.77
C LEU A 41 -31.22 -22.02 9.03
N VAL A 42 -31.18 -23.36 9.00
CA VAL A 42 -31.56 -24.21 10.13
C VAL A 42 -30.69 -23.93 11.34
N SER A 43 -29.37 -23.86 11.17
CA SER A 43 -28.43 -23.63 12.28
C SER A 43 -28.52 -22.24 12.91
N HIS A 44 -29.03 -21.24 12.17
CA HIS A 44 -29.18 -19.87 12.68
C HIS A 44 -30.62 -19.56 13.14
N GLY A 45 -31.54 -20.53 13.06
CA GLY A 45 -32.94 -20.33 13.40
C GLY A 45 -33.61 -19.23 12.56
N LEU A 46 -33.12 -18.99 11.34
CA LEU A 46 -33.64 -17.95 10.46
C LEU A 46 -34.85 -18.49 9.71
N ASN A 47 -35.97 -17.79 9.82
CA ASN A 47 -37.20 -18.12 9.10
C ASN A 47 -36.97 -17.90 7.59
N ALA A 48 -37.65 -18.68 6.75
CA ALA A 48 -37.55 -18.61 5.28
C ALA A 48 -37.68 -17.18 4.72
N ASN A 49 -38.49 -16.34 5.38
CA ASN A 49 -38.77 -14.97 4.94
C ASN A 49 -37.67 -13.95 5.32
N SER A 50 -36.62 -14.34 6.04
CA SER A 50 -35.57 -13.44 6.54
C SER A 50 -34.18 -13.81 6.02
N ILE A 51 -34.02 -13.93 4.69
CA ILE A 51 -32.70 -14.15 4.09
C ILE A 51 -31.81 -12.93 4.40
N PRO A 52 -30.69 -13.11 5.11
CA PRO A 52 -29.79 -12.02 5.43
C PRO A 52 -29.19 -11.44 4.14
N ARG A 53 -29.19 -10.11 4.03
CA ARG A 53 -28.60 -9.39 2.88
C ARG A 53 -27.10 -9.63 2.75
N GLN A 54 -26.44 -10.00 3.84
CA GLN A 54 -25.01 -10.26 3.88
C GLN A 54 -24.73 -11.39 4.86
N LEU A 55 -23.98 -12.40 4.40
CA LEU A 55 -23.43 -13.46 5.26
C LEU A 55 -22.03 -13.04 5.72
N ASP A 56 -21.67 -13.42 6.94
CA ASP A 56 -20.30 -13.29 7.47
C ASP A 56 -19.86 -14.59 8.13
N CYS A 57 -19.92 -15.69 7.38
CA CYS A 57 -19.52 -17.01 7.86
C CYS A 57 -18.20 -17.48 7.23
N PHE A 58 -17.60 -18.50 7.84
CA PHE A 58 -16.47 -19.26 7.29
C PHE A 58 -16.87 -20.69 6.90
N HIS A 59 -18.15 -21.02 7.04
CA HIS A 59 -18.69 -22.35 6.83
C HIS A 59 -19.97 -22.26 6.00
N ASN A 60 -20.26 -23.31 5.22
CA ASN A 60 -21.53 -23.47 4.51
C ASN A 60 -22.60 -24.19 5.36
N GLY A 61 -22.44 -24.19 6.69
CA GLY A 61 -23.33 -24.88 7.63
C GLY A 61 -22.92 -26.32 7.93
N SER A 62 -22.05 -26.91 7.12
CA SER A 62 -21.42 -28.21 7.41
C SER A 62 -19.90 -28.14 7.37
N ASN A 63 -19.32 -27.62 6.30
CA ASN A 63 -17.88 -27.60 6.08
C ASN A 63 -17.36 -26.17 6.03
N VAL A 64 -16.06 -26.00 6.32
CA VAL A 64 -15.33 -24.76 6.04
C VAL A 64 -15.39 -24.48 4.54
N LEU A 65 -15.55 -23.22 4.15
CA LEU A 65 -15.57 -22.85 2.74
C LEU A 65 -14.25 -23.23 2.06
N LYS A 66 -14.34 -23.83 0.86
CA LYS A 66 -13.16 -24.27 0.09
C LYS A 66 -12.24 -23.09 -0.22
N GLU A 67 -12.80 -21.90 -0.39
CA GLU A 67 -12.06 -20.66 -0.64
C GLU A 67 -11.23 -20.24 0.57
N VAL A 68 -11.72 -20.47 1.79
CA VAL A 68 -10.98 -20.18 3.03
C VAL A 68 -9.79 -21.13 3.16
N THR A 69 -10.02 -22.43 2.95
CA THR A 69 -8.94 -23.44 3.03
C THR A 69 -7.91 -23.28 1.92
N SER A 70 -8.36 -23.00 0.68
CA SER A 70 -7.47 -22.71 -0.45
C SER A 70 -6.64 -21.44 -0.21
N TRP A 71 -7.24 -20.41 0.39
CA TRP A 71 -6.49 -19.21 0.77
C TRP A 71 -5.45 -19.51 1.86
N HIS A 72 -5.78 -20.32 2.88
CA HIS A 72 -4.79 -20.73 3.88
C HIS A 72 -3.65 -21.56 3.28
N ALA A 73 -3.93 -22.41 2.29
CA ALA A 73 -2.90 -23.12 1.55
C ALA A 73 -1.96 -22.16 0.79
N LEU A 74 -2.53 -21.16 0.09
CA LEU A 74 -1.75 -20.09 -0.56
C LEU A 74 -0.89 -19.33 0.45
N LEU A 75 -1.46 -18.98 1.61
CA LEU A 75 -0.73 -18.30 2.67
C LEU A 75 0.46 -19.13 3.13
N ARG A 76 0.29 -20.43 3.40
CA ARG A 76 1.38 -21.35 3.79
C ARG A 76 2.47 -21.46 2.73
N ALA A 77 2.09 -21.64 1.47
CA ALA A 77 3.05 -21.66 0.35
C ALA A 77 3.82 -20.33 0.26
N SER A 78 3.20 -19.25 0.74
CA SER A 78 3.78 -17.93 0.82
C SER A 78 4.32 -17.60 2.22
N ILE A 79 4.54 -18.49 3.18
CA ILE A 79 5.14 -18.08 4.48
C ILE A 79 6.67 -17.94 4.34
N ARG A 80 7.26 -17.00 5.09
CA ARG A 80 8.72 -16.91 5.19
C ARG A 80 9.23 -18.00 6.12
N LYS A 81 10.32 -18.68 5.75
CA LYS A 81 10.96 -19.70 6.61
C LYS A 81 11.36 -19.15 7.98
N THR A 82 11.61 -17.86 8.08
CA THR A 82 11.98 -17.15 9.32
C THR A 82 10.78 -16.73 10.18
N ASP A 83 9.54 -17.03 9.77
CA ASP A 83 8.32 -16.69 10.51
C ASP A 83 7.58 -17.95 10.98
N PRO A 84 8.09 -18.62 12.03
CA PRO A 84 7.46 -19.82 12.57
C PRO A 84 6.13 -19.52 13.29
N ILE A 85 5.91 -18.25 13.69
CA ILE A 85 4.71 -17.86 14.42
C ILE A 85 3.50 -17.92 13.51
N THR A 86 3.58 -17.28 12.33
CA THR A 86 2.42 -17.20 11.44
C THR A 86 1.98 -18.58 10.96
N GLU A 87 2.93 -19.48 10.69
CA GLU A 87 2.62 -20.87 10.31
C GLU A 87 1.88 -21.62 11.44
N ALA A 88 2.40 -21.54 12.66
CA ALA A 88 1.78 -22.18 13.82
C ALA A 88 0.39 -21.60 14.13
N VAL A 89 0.20 -20.30 13.95
CA VAL A 89 -1.11 -19.65 14.09
C VAL A 89 -2.09 -20.13 13.03
N LEU A 90 -1.68 -20.25 11.75
CA LEU A 90 -2.54 -20.83 10.71
C LEU A 90 -2.91 -22.29 11.02
N ALA A 91 -1.96 -23.09 11.53
CA ALA A 91 -2.23 -24.45 11.97
C ALA A 91 -3.25 -24.51 13.12
N LEU A 92 -3.13 -23.62 14.12
CA LEU A 92 -4.10 -23.50 15.21
C LEU A 92 -5.50 -23.15 14.71
N ILE A 93 -5.59 -22.21 13.77
CA ILE A 93 -6.87 -21.79 13.18
C ILE A 93 -7.54 -22.98 12.47
N ASP A 94 -6.81 -23.70 11.63
CA ASP A 94 -7.38 -24.81 10.85
C ASP A 94 -7.77 -26.01 11.72
N THR A 95 -6.94 -26.33 12.72
CA THR A 95 -7.13 -27.54 13.53
C THR A 95 -8.05 -27.34 14.73
N LYS A 96 -8.22 -26.11 15.22
CA LYS A 96 -8.98 -25.87 16.46
C LYS A 96 -10.04 -24.76 16.37
N MET A 97 -10.01 -23.88 15.37
CA MET A 97 -10.99 -22.79 15.26
C MET A 97 -12.00 -23.00 14.13
N LEU A 98 -11.54 -23.45 12.96
CA LEU A 98 -12.36 -23.71 11.78
C LEU A 98 -12.86 -25.15 11.73
N LEU A 99 -13.40 -25.63 12.85
CA LEU A 99 -13.98 -26.97 12.93
C LEU A 99 -15.48 -26.95 12.66
N ARG A 100 -15.95 -28.02 11.99
CA ARG A 100 -17.38 -28.26 11.70
C ARG A 100 -18.22 -28.22 12.97
N ASP A 101 -17.78 -28.95 14.00
CA ASP A 101 -18.47 -29.09 15.26
C ASP A 101 -18.11 -27.94 16.22
N PRO A 102 -19.06 -27.08 16.62
CA PRO A 102 -18.81 -25.99 17.57
C PRO A 102 -18.26 -26.46 18.91
N GLU A 103 -18.67 -27.64 19.40
CA GLU A 103 -18.25 -28.17 20.69
C GLU A 103 -16.78 -28.60 20.70
N LYS A 104 -16.23 -28.92 19.51
CA LYS A 104 -14.82 -29.24 19.33
C LYS A 104 -13.93 -28.01 19.15
N ARG A 105 -14.53 -26.82 18.93
CA ARG A 105 -13.75 -25.58 18.75
C ARG A 105 -13.07 -25.19 20.05
N ILE A 106 -11.88 -24.64 19.93
CA ILE A 106 -11.13 -24.14 21.08
C ILE A 106 -11.89 -23.05 21.81
N LYS A 107 -11.99 -23.18 23.13
CA LYS A 107 -12.56 -22.15 24.00
C LYS A 107 -11.60 -20.97 24.11
N SER A 108 -12.14 -19.77 24.33
CA SER A 108 -11.35 -18.53 24.39
C SER A 108 -10.23 -18.58 25.44
N ALA A 109 -10.47 -19.19 26.61
CA ALA A 109 -9.44 -19.35 27.65
C ALA A 109 -8.25 -20.18 27.16
N THR A 110 -8.52 -21.36 26.58
CA THR A 110 -7.50 -22.25 26.02
C THR A 110 -6.80 -21.65 24.79
N LEU A 111 -7.51 -20.83 24.01
CA LEU A 111 -6.93 -20.12 22.86
C LEU A 111 -5.78 -19.21 23.28
N CYS A 112 -5.94 -18.46 24.38
CA CYS A 112 -4.87 -17.62 24.91
C CYS A 112 -3.65 -18.43 25.35
N GLU A 113 -3.86 -19.61 25.94
CA GLU A 113 -2.78 -20.51 26.34
C GLU A 113 -2.03 -21.07 25.12
N GLU A 114 -2.75 -21.50 24.08
CA GLU A 114 -2.16 -21.97 22.83
C GLU A 114 -1.36 -20.87 22.13
N LEU A 115 -1.86 -19.63 22.08
CA LEU A 115 -1.13 -18.51 21.49
C LEU A 115 0.15 -18.18 22.28
N ARG A 116 0.10 -18.21 23.63
CA ARG A 116 1.31 -18.07 24.45
C ARG A 116 2.30 -19.21 24.20
N ARG A 117 1.82 -20.44 24.05
CA ARG A 117 2.65 -21.61 23.73
C ARG A 117 3.33 -21.45 22.38
N ILE A 118 2.63 -20.98 21.35
CA ILE A 118 3.21 -20.68 20.03
C ILE A 118 4.32 -19.63 20.15
N ILE A 119 4.08 -18.54 20.87
CA ILE A 119 5.09 -17.48 21.07
C ILE A 119 6.32 -18.04 21.81
N SER A 120 6.12 -18.82 22.87
CA SER A 120 7.21 -19.43 23.63
C SER A 120 8.02 -20.42 22.77
N SER A 121 7.35 -21.26 21.98
CA SER A 121 8.00 -22.20 21.07
C SER A 121 8.79 -21.49 19.97
N ALA A 122 8.23 -20.44 19.37
CA ALA A 122 8.92 -19.64 18.36
C ALA A 122 10.16 -18.94 18.94
N LYS A 123 10.12 -18.46 20.20
CA LYS A 123 11.29 -17.89 20.87
C LYS A 123 12.40 -18.91 21.07
N VAL A 124 12.07 -20.15 21.43
CA VAL A 124 13.05 -21.24 21.56
C VAL A 124 13.63 -21.59 20.19
N SER A 125 12.79 -21.81 19.18
CA SER A 125 13.25 -22.11 17.81
C SER A 125 14.15 -21.01 17.22
N ASN A 126 13.84 -19.74 17.47
CA ASN A 126 14.70 -18.63 17.06
C ASN A 126 16.04 -18.64 17.80
N ARG A 127 16.08 -18.97 19.09
CA ARG A 127 17.34 -19.11 19.83
C ARG A 127 18.19 -20.25 19.29
N ASP A 128 17.58 -21.38 18.98
CA ASP A 128 18.28 -22.55 18.43
C ASP A 128 18.83 -22.25 17.03
N THR A 129 18.04 -21.54 16.20
CA THR A 129 18.49 -21.09 14.87
C THR A 129 19.68 -20.15 15.00
N VAL A 130 19.61 -19.17 15.91
CA VAL A 130 20.72 -18.25 16.19
C VAL A 130 21.95 -18.96 16.77
N ALA A 131 21.76 -20.01 17.58
CA ALA A 131 22.86 -20.80 18.12
C ALA A 131 23.56 -21.64 17.04
N GLN A 132 22.86 -21.97 15.96
CA GLN A 132 23.41 -22.68 14.80
C GLN A 132 23.98 -21.75 13.72
N GLU A 133 23.77 -20.44 13.81
CA GLU A 133 24.36 -19.46 12.88
C GLU A 133 25.90 -19.48 12.97
N SER A 134 26.57 -19.36 11.82
CA SER A 134 28.03 -19.17 11.80
C SER A 134 28.41 -17.86 12.51
N SER A 135 29.62 -17.79 13.07
CA SER A 135 30.12 -16.58 13.74
C SER A 135 30.01 -15.35 12.85
N GLU A 136 30.31 -15.49 11.55
CA GLU A 136 30.18 -14.44 10.54
C GLU A 136 28.73 -13.95 10.37
N SER A 137 27.76 -14.87 10.30
CA SER A 137 26.34 -14.51 10.17
C SER A 137 25.81 -13.83 11.43
N ARG A 138 26.29 -14.28 12.60
CA ARG A 138 25.95 -13.68 13.89
C ARG A 138 26.48 -12.25 14.02
N GLU A 139 27.74 -12.01 13.66
CA GLU A 139 28.32 -10.66 13.62
C GLU A 139 27.55 -9.74 12.66
N HIS A 140 27.18 -10.25 11.48
CA HIS A 140 26.37 -9.51 10.52
C HIS A 140 24.99 -9.15 11.08
N ARG A 141 24.32 -10.09 11.76
CA ARG A 141 23.01 -9.86 12.40
C ARG A 141 23.11 -8.85 13.53
N GLU A 142 24.08 -9.01 14.43
CA GLU A 142 24.31 -8.08 15.55
C GLU A 142 24.66 -6.68 15.05
N HIS A 143 25.43 -6.58 13.96
CA HIS A 143 25.71 -5.31 13.28
C HIS A 143 24.43 -4.66 12.73
N MET A 144 23.58 -5.41 12.01
CA MET A 144 22.31 -4.90 11.52
C MET A 144 21.37 -4.48 12.66
N GLU A 145 21.29 -5.26 13.73
CA GLU A 145 20.48 -4.92 14.90
C GLU A 145 20.99 -3.66 15.61
N GLY A 146 22.31 -3.48 15.68
CA GLY A 146 22.94 -2.26 16.16
C GLY A 146 22.55 -1.03 15.33
N LEU A 147 22.60 -1.14 14.00
CA LEU A 147 22.18 -0.06 13.09
C LEU A 147 20.69 0.29 13.24
N LEU A 148 19.82 -0.72 13.41
CA LEU A 148 18.38 -0.50 13.60
C LEU A 148 18.10 0.18 14.95
N LYS A 149 18.77 -0.23 16.02
CA LYS A 149 18.65 0.43 17.34
C LYS A 149 19.17 1.86 17.32
N GLU A 150 20.24 2.14 16.60
CA GLU A 150 20.77 3.50 16.43
C GLU A 150 19.74 4.40 15.72
N ILE A 151 19.09 3.91 14.66
CA ILE A 151 17.99 4.61 13.99
C ILE A 151 16.82 4.84 14.95
N ASP A 152 16.41 3.84 15.71
CA ASP A 152 15.28 3.97 16.65
C ASP A 152 15.62 4.94 17.81
N ASN A 153 16.85 4.93 18.32
CA ASN A 153 17.30 5.83 19.38
C ASN A 153 17.44 7.27 18.89
N GLU A 154 17.87 7.49 17.63
CA GLU A 154 17.89 8.83 17.03
C GLU A 154 16.50 9.46 16.92
N VAL A 155 15.42 8.65 16.89
CA VAL A 155 14.03 9.13 16.96
C VAL A 155 13.64 9.55 18.38
N VAL A 156 14.20 8.91 19.41
CA VAL A 156 13.85 9.16 20.82
C VAL A 156 14.62 10.37 21.38
N ASP A 157 15.92 10.52 21.09
CA ASP A 157 16.74 11.63 21.60
C ASP A 157 16.40 13.00 20.95
N GLN A 158 15.53 13.02 19.93
CA GLN A 158 15.02 14.28 19.34
C GLN A 158 13.76 14.80 20.06
N GLY A 159 13.35 14.18 21.16
CA GLY A 159 12.25 14.61 22.01
C GLY A 159 12.71 15.13 23.37
N ILE A 160 12.48 16.44 23.57
CA ILE A 160 12.33 17.11 24.88
C ILE A 160 13.64 17.64 25.51
N GLU A 161 14.16 18.76 24.99
CA GLU A 161 14.59 19.84 25.88
C GLU A 161 13.31 20.61 26.29
N GLU A 162 12.62 20.12 27.32
CA GLU A 162 11.57 20.87 28.01
C GLU A 162 12.25 21.94 28.85
N GLU A 163 12.22 23.17 28.34
CA GLU A 163 12.44 24.37 29.12
C GLU A 163 11.41 24.39 30.27
N SER A 164 11.92 24.39 31.50
CA SER A 164 11.18 24.20 32.74
C SER A 164 9.94 25.09 32.84
N ARG A 165 8.76 24.46 32.96
CA ARG A 165 7.55 25.11 33.46
C ARG A 165 7.05 24.41 34.71
N GLU A 166 6.71 25.24 35.69
CA GLU A 166 6.32 24.87 37.05
C GLU A 166 5.19 23.83 37.13
N PRO A 167 5.13 23.04 38.22
CA PRO A 167 4.20 21.95 38.35
C PRO A 167 2.77 22.47 38.54
N THR A 168 1.87 22.09 37.64
CA THR A 168 0.43 22.30 37.85
C THR A 168 -0.14 21.18 38.74
N GLN A 169 -1.03 21.58 39.65
CA GLN A 169 -1.61 20.81 40.74
C GLN A 169 -2.34 19.50 40.35
N PRO A 170 -2.49 18.55 41.29
CA PRO A 170 -3.05 17.22 41.02
C PRO A 170 -4.57 17.25 40.83
N ILE A 171 -5.04 16.46 39.86
CA ILE A 171 -6.46 16.21 39.60
C ILE A 171 -6.96 15.10 40.55
N PRO A 172 -8.16 15.24 41.16
CA PRO A 172 -8.67 14.28 42.14
C PRO A 172 -9.24 13.00 41.49
N PRO A 173 -9.27 11.87 42.22
CA PRO A 173 -9.65 10.57 41.67
C PRO A 173 -11.16 10.31 41.73
N GLY A 174 -11.71 9.82 40.61
CA GLY A 174 -12.96 9.05 40.57
C GLY A 174 -13.95 9.49 39.49
N LEU A 175 -14.07 8.71 38.41
CA LEU A 175 -15.29 8.45 37.57
C LEU A 175 -14.93 7.61 36.31
N PRO A 176 -15.89 6.96 35.62
CA PRO A 176 -15.83 5.56 35.27
C PRO A 176 -15.38 5.29 33.83
N THR A 177 -14.73 4.14 33.66
CA THR A 177 -14.20 3.65 32.38
C THR A 177 -15.33 3.24 31.43
N THR A 178 -15.77 4.15 30.57
CA THR A 178 -16.66 3.82 29.46
C THR A 178 -15.88 3.18 28.30
N ARG A 179 -16.52 2.24 27.59
CA ARG A 179 -15.99 1.51 26.43
C ARG A 179 -15.47 2.42 25.30
N HIS A 180 -15.95 3.67 25.23
CA HIS A 180 -15.45 4.68 24.30
C HIS A 180 -14.07 5.22 24.66
N ALA A 181 -13.71 5.29 25.95
CA ALA A 181 -12.38 5.72 26.39
C ALA A 181 -11.30 4.66 26.06
N LEU A 182 -11.64 3.38 26.17
CA LEU A 182 -10.78 2.27 25.74
C LEU A 182 -10.57 2.23 24.22
N LYS A 183 -11.59 2.61 23.45
CA LYS A 183 -11.49 2.74 21.98
C LYS A 183 -10.57 3.90 21.57
N ALA A 184 -10.65 5.04 22.27
CA ALA A 184 -9.75 6.17 22.04
C ALA A 184 -8.28 5.84 22.40
N GLN A 185 -8.05 4.97 23.40
CA GLN A 185 -6.70 4.50 23.74
C GLN A 185 -6.13 3.50 22.72
N LEU A 186 -6.97 2.70 22.06
CA LEU A 186 -6.54 1.80 20.97
C LEU A 186 -6.30 2.52 19.63
N GLU A 187 -6.96 3.65 19.39
CA GLU A 187 -6.74 4.49 18.19
C GLU A 187 -5.39 5.22 18.20
N GLY A 188 -4.69 5.26 19.35
CA GLY A 188 -3.37 5.89 19.51
C GLY A 188 -2.16 4.96 19.35
N VAL A 189 -2.36 3.64 19.17
CA VAL A 189 -1.24 2.68 19.05
C VAL A 189 -0.81 2.58 17.58
N PRO A 190 0.41 3.01 17.21
CA PRO A 190 0.88 2.90 15.84
C PRO A 190 1.11 1.43 15.50
N LEU A 191 0.20 0.84 14.73
CA LEU A 191 0.40 -0.48 14.15
C LEU A 191 1.55 -0.38 13.13
N GLN A 192 2.72 -0.85 13.52
CA GLN A 192 3.90 -0.97 12.67
C GLN A 192 3.58 -1.89 11.47
N LYS A 193 3.84 -1.40 10.25
CA LYS A 193 3.49 -2.08 8.99
C LYS A 193 4.70 -2.77 8.37
N THR A 194 4.51 -4.01 7.93
CA THR A 194 5.42 -4.78 7.08
C THR A 194 4.99 -4.63 5.61
N SER A 195 5.71 -3.84 4.81
CA SER A 195 5.40 -3.63 3.38
C SER A 195 6.60 -3.95 2.48
N HIS A 196 6.76 -5.21 2.05
CA HIS A 196 7.55 -5.59 0.86
C HIS A 196 7.25 -7.06 0.55
N ARG A 197 6.44 -7.36 -0.49
CA ARG A 197 6.26 -8.77 -0.90
C ARG A 197 5.59 -9.12 -2.25
N PHE A 198 5.60 -8.26 -3.26
CA PHE A 198 4.94 -8.62 -4.53
C PHE A 198 5.77 -9.52 -5.47
N GLU A 199 7.03 -9.80 -5.17
CA GLU A 199 7.96 -10.39 -6.15
C GLU A 199 8.15 -11.92 -6.06
N THR A 200 7.46 -12.63 -5.13
CA THR A 200 7.61 -14.10 -4.98
C THR A 200 6.33 -14.88 -5.28
N LEU A 201 5.35 -14.31 -5.97
CA LEU A 201 4.16 -15.06 -6.39
C LEU A 201 4.45 -15.76 -7.72
N PRO A 202 4.35 -17.10 -7.82
CA PRO A 202 4.31 -17.76 -9.12
C PRO A 202 3.10 -17.24 -9.91
N ASP A 203 3.30 -16.97 -11.20
CA ASP A 203 2.28 -16.46 -12.11
C ASP A 203 1.07 -17.40 -12.12
N LEU A 204 -0.06 -16.95 -11.57
CA LEU A 204 -1.31 -17.72 -11.49
C LEU A 204 -1.99 -17.94 -12.86
N ARG A 205 -1.32 -17.62 -13.97
CA ARG A 205 -1.79 -17.85 -15.33
C ARG A 205 -1.43 -19.23 -15.89
N THR A 206 -0.51 -19.97 -15.29
CA THR A 206 -0.38 -21.41 -15.56
C THR A 206 -1.38 -22.17 -14.70
N LYS A 207 -2.48 -22.62 -15.33
CA LYS A 207 -3.41 -23.59 -14.72
C LYS A 207 -2.59 -24.79 -14.23
N PRO A 208 -2.52 -25.10 -12.92
CA PRO A 208 -2.13 -26.44 -12.52
C PRO A 208 -3.21 -27.39 -13.01
N ASP A 209 -2.82 -28.50 -13.64
CA ASP A 209 -3.71 -29.62 -13.93
C ASP A 209 -4.34 -30.09 -12.62
N MET A 210 -5.57 -29.62 -12.38
CA MET A 210 -6.40 -30.10 -11.30
C MET A 210 -6.86 -31.51 -11.68
N PRO A 211 -6.69 -32.52 -10.81
CA PRO A 211 -7.20 -33.85 -11.08
C PRO A 211 -8.72 -33.75 -11.27
N THR A 212 -9.19 -34.24 -12.43
CA THR A 212 -10.61 -34.40 -12.74
C THR A 212 -11.20 -35.39 -11.75
N VAL A 213 -11.75 -34.87 -10.65
CA VAL A 213 -12.56 -35.67 -9.73
C VAL A 213 -13.86 -35.98 -10.46
N ALA A 214 -13.99 -37.22 -10.92
CA ALA A 214 -15.25 -37.75 -11.43
C ALA A 214 -16.33 -37.54 -10.36
N ALA A 215 -17.31 -36.71 -10.67
CA ALA A 215 -18.50 -36.53 -9.86
C ALA A 215 -19.31 -37.83 -9.92
N ASN A 216 -19.11 -38.71 -8.94
CA ASN A 216 -20.06 -39.77 -8.64
C ASN A 216 -21.32 -39.11 -8.06
N TYR A 217 -22.31 -38.87 -8.93
CA TYR A 217 -23.67 -38.58 -8.51
C TYR A 217 -24.28 -39.87 -7.95
N PRO A 218 -24.95 -39.85 -6.78
CA PRO A 218 -25.74 -40.97 -6.34
C PRO A 218 -26.93 -41.18 -7.30
N SER A 219 -27.00 -42.37 -7.89
CA SER A 219 -28.12 -42.86 -8.69
C SER A 219 -29.41 -42.85 -7.86
N ILE A 220 -30.32 -41.93 -8.17
CA ILE A 220 -31.70 -41.97 -7.67
C ILE A 220 -32.41 -43.10 -8.40
N VAL A 221 -32.79 -44.12 -7.63
CA VAL A 221 -33.69 -45.19 -8.05
C VAL A 221 -35.07 -44.57 -8.28
N THR A 222 -35.44 -44.38 -9.55
CA THR A 222 -36.82 -44.10 -9.94
C THR A 222 -37.63 -45.38 -9.88
N SER A 223 -38.65 -45.41 -9.00
CA SER A 223 -39.73 -46.39 -9.04
C SER A 223 -40.81 -45.95 -10.04
N ASN A 224 -41.49 -46.95 -10.57
CA ASN A 224 -42.20 -46.93 -11.85
C ASN A 224 -43.44 -46.04 -11.93
N ALA A 225 -43.71 -45.68 -13.19
CA ALA A 225 -44.87 -45.01 -13.74
C ALA A 225 -46.21 -45.74 -13.55
N LEU A 226 -47.29 -44.95 -13.59
CA LEU A 226 -48.59 -45.10 -14.30
C LEU A 226 -49.46 -43.92 -13.80
N GLY A 227 -50.12 -43.06 -14.57
CA GLY A 227 -50.36 -42.92 -16.00
C GLY A 227 -51.25 -41.68 -16.25
N PHE A 228 -51.70 -41.55 -17.50
CA PHE A 228 -52.74 -40.67 -18.05
C PHE A 228 -52.36 -39.24 -18.51
N ASN A 229 -52.14 -39.16 -19.83
CA ASN A 229 -52.73 -38.26 -20.83
C ASN A 229 -53.41 -36.97 -20.34
N GLU A 230 -52.98 -35.83 -20.89
CA GLU A 230 -53.80 -35.08 -21.87
C GLU A 230 -53.00 -33.96 -22.55
N VAL A 231 -53.11 -33.93 -23.88
CA VAL A 231 -52.73 -32.84 -24.79
C VAL A 231 -54.04 -32.09 -25.09
N PRO A 232 -54.02 -30.74 -25.18
CA PRO A 232 -54.28 -30.17 -26.49
C PRO A 232 -53.37 -28.98 -26.87
N GLN A 233 -53.04 -28.98 -28.16
CA GLN A 233 -52.55 -27.85 -28.96
C GLN A 233 -53.50 -26.64 -28.90
N TYR A 234 -52.99 -25.41 -29.06
CA TYR A 234 -53.31 -24.53 -30.21
C TYR A 234 -52.55 -23.17 -30.18
N THR A 235 -51.95 -22.86 -31.33
CA THR A 235 -51.72 -21.57 -32.03
C THR A 235 -51.23 -20.30 -31.31
N ASP A 236 -50.01 -19.91 -31.65
CA ASP A 236 -49.65 -18.78 -32.53
C ASP A 236 -50.62 -17.57 -32.60
N SER A 237 -50.13 -16.40 -32.20
CA SER A 237 -50.48 -15.08 -32.77
C SER A 237 -49.53 -14.01 -32.21
N GLN A 238 -48.60 -13.54 -33.04
CA GLN A 238 -48.11 -12.16 -33.03
C GLN A 238 -49.28 -11.21 -33.46
N PRO A 239 -49.28 -9.91 -33.11
CA PRO A 239 -48.48 -8.97 -33.90
C PRO A 239 -47.98 -7.70 -33.16
N GLU A 240 -47.20 -6.97 -33.94
CA GLU A 240 -46.49 -5.70 -33.76
C GLU A 240 -47.33 -4.49 -33.26
N SER A 241 -46.65 -3.54 -32.61
CA SER A 241 -46.60 -2.10 -32.94
C SER A 241 -45.70 -1.41 -31.89
N SER A 242 -44.61 -0.70 -32.21
CA SER A 242 -44.45 0.58 -32.92
C SER A 242 -45.20 1.76 -32.29
N PHE A 243 -44.60 2.96 -32.46
CA PHE A 243 -44.85 4.27 -31.81
C PHE A 243 -44.09 4.53 -30.51
N SER A 244 -43.46 5.68 -30.26
CA SER A 244 -42.98 6.79 -31.10
C SER A 244 -42.29 7.75 -30.13
N ALA A 245 -41.18 8.35 -30.58
CA ALA A 245 -40.51 9.44 -29.92
C ALA A 245 -41.42 10.68 -29.86
N GLU A 246 -41.51 11.33 -28.70
CA GLU A 246 -42.00 12.71 -28.64
C GLU A 246 -41.16 13.55 -27.67
N THR A 247 -40.42 14.44 -28.31
CA THR A 247 -39.63 15.54 -27.76
C THR A 247 -40.57 16.60 -27.18
N ARG A 248 -40.45 16.96 -25.90
CA ARG A 248 -40.99 18.23 -25.39
C ARG A 248 -39.97 19.00 -24.57
N ASN A 249 -39.39 19.97 -25.28
CA ASN A 249 -38.80 21.20 -24.76
C ASN A 249 -39.91 22.03 -24.09
N ILE A 250 -39.78 22.36 -22.81
CA ILE A 250 -40.54 23.44 -22.18
C ILE A 250 -39.58 24.24 -21.29
N GLY A 251 -39.24 25.44 -21.76
CA GLY A 251 -38.48 26.43 -21.01
C GLY A 251 -39.34 27.12 -19.96
N TRP A 252 -38.76 27.33 -18.77
CA TRP A 252 -39.33 28.15 -17.71
C TRP A 252 -38.21 28.92 -16.98
N ARG A 253 -38.16 30.24 -17.21
CA ARG A 253 -37.79 31.30 -16.26
C ARG A 253 -38.38 32.60 -16.82
N PRO A 254 -38.59 33.68 -16.03
CA PRO A 254 -38.32 33.85 -14.60
C PRO A 254 -39.54 34.35 -13.81
N ASN A 255 -39.50 34.28 -12.48
CA ASN A 255 -40.19 35.34 -11.72
C ASN A 255 -39.47 35.71 -10.43
N SER A 256 -39.39 37.02 -10.25
CA SER A 256 -38.83 37.78 -9.16
C SER A 256 -39.64 37.63 -7.87
N GLY A 257 -38.96 37.36 -6.76
CA GLY A 257 -39.52 37.39 -5.41
C GLY A 257 -38.56 38.11 -4.47
N HIS A 258 -38.84 39.39 -4.28
CA HIS A 258 -38.15 40.34 -3.41
C HIS A 258 -38.51 40.03 -1.95
N LEU A 259 -37.56 39.61 -1.11
CA LEU A 259 -37.76 39.55 0.35
C LEU A 259 -36.53 40.06 1.13
N SER A 260 -36.76 41.22 1.73
CA SER A 260 -36.33 41.72 3.02
C SER A 260 -34.94 41.38 3.57
N ARG A 261 -34.09 42.41 3.50
CA ARG A 261 -32.98 42.69 4.44
C ARG A 261 -33.48 42.67 5.88
N HIS A 262 -32.91 41.79 6.69
CA HIS A 262 -32.63 42.10 8.09
C HIS A 262 -31.13 41.94 8.34
N ASN A 263 -30.47 43.08 8.54
CA ASN A 263 -29.15 43.17 9.14
C ASN A 263 -29.30 42.89 10.64
N THR A 264 -28.76 41.77 11.10
CA THR A 264 -28.34 41.61 12.49
C THR A 264 -26.89 41.17 12.47
N GLY A 265 -26.02 42.15 12.73
CA GLY A 265 -24.61 41.91 12.99
C GLY A 265 -24.46 41.10 14.27
N LEU A 266 -23.71 40.00 14.17
CA LEU A 266 -22.88 39.46 15.23
C LEU A 266 -21.90 38.49 14.56
N THR A 267 -20.81 39.01 13.99
CA THR A 267 -19.70 38.16 13.56
C THR A 267 -18.93 37.74 14.81
N SER A 268 -19.41 36.69 15.46
CA SER A 268 -18.67 35.92 16.45
C SER A 268 -17.46 35.30 15.74
N ARG A 269 -16.36 36.05 15.70
CA ARG A 269 -15.05 35.58 15.26
C ARG A 269 -14.55 34.60 16.31
N THR A 270 -15.10 33.38 16.31
CA THR A 270 -14.49 32.25 17.00
C THR A 270 -13.14 32.02 16.34
N ARG A 271 -12.09 32.62 16.93
CA ARG A 271 -10.70 32.21 16.71
C ARG A 271 -10.66 30.74 17.10
N LYS A 272 -10.85 29.85 16.12
CA LYS A 272 -10.40 28.46 16.25
C LYS A 272 -8.91 28.57 16.52
N THR A 273 -8.53 28.40 17.78
CA THR A 273 -7.16 28.16 18.20
C THR A 273 -6.69 26.99 17.35
N LEU A 274 -5.89 27.29 16.32
CA LEU A 274 -5.25 26.30 15.49
C LEU A 274 -4.38 25.50 16.46
N ILE A 275 -4.84 24.31 16.81
CA ILE A 275 -4.05 23.32 17.52
C ILE A 275 -2.73 23.25 16.77
N SER A 276 -1.64 23.60 17.44
CA SER A 276 -0.29 23.54 16.89
C SER A 276 0.01 22.07 16.64
N ILE A 277 -0.33 21.60 15.44
CA ILE A 277 -0.03 20.25 14.99
C ILE A 277 1.48 20.09 15.08
N SER A 278 1.94 19.07 15.80
CA SER A 278 3.35 18.76 15.96
C SER A 278 4.04 18.77 14.59
N PRO A 279 5.22 19.41 14.46
CA PRO A 279 5.95 19.52 13.20
C PRO A 279 6.41 18.17 12.62
N TYR A 280 6.18 17.05 13.32
CA TYR A 280 6.56 15.69 12.93
C TYR A 280 5.39 14.76 12.66
N THR A 281 4.20 15.30 12.41
CA THR A 281 3.07 14.47 12.00
C THR A 281 3.28 13.92 10.59
N TYR A 282 3.14 12.60 10.43
CA TYR A 282 3.19 11.96 9.13
C TYR A 282 2.06 12.48 8.24
N GLU A 283 2.42 13.13 7.13
CA GLU A 283 1.46 13.69 6.18
C GLU A 283 1.34 12.77 4.96
N ASN A 284 0.11 12.46 4.59
CA ASN A 284 -0.15 11.82 3.30
C ASN A 284 0.05 12.81 2.13
N VAL A 285 0.10 12.31 0.90
CA VAL A 285 0.37 13.15 -0.30
C VAL A 285 -0.70 14.24 -0.47
N LEU A 286 -1.96 13.96 -0.18
CA LEU A 286 -3.05 14.94 -0.26
C LEU A 286 -2.91 16.04 0.81
N GLN A 287 -2.62 15.66 2.05
CA GLN A 287 -2.39 16.57 3.18
C GLN A 287 -1.15 17.44 2.92
N ALA A 288 -0.08 16.82 2.44
CA ALA A 288 1.14 17.50 2.03
C ALA A 288 0.85 18.53 0.94
N ARG A 289 0.11 18.14 -0.11
CA ARG A 289 -0.25 19.05 -1.20
C ARG A 289 -1.11 20.21 -0.71
N GLU A 290 -2.14 19.92 0.08
CA GLU A 290 -3.02 20.95 0.62
C GLU A 290 -2.25 21.95 1.51
N ARG A 291 -1.33 21.46 2.35
CA ARG A 291 -0.47 22.33 3.17
C ARG A 291 0.41 23.22 2.29
N LEU A 292 1.09 22.64 1.30
CA LEU A 292 1.96 23.38 0.39
C LEU A 292 1.20 24.44 -0.41
N ASP A 293 -0.01 24.13 -0.89
CA ASP A 293 -0.86 25.10 -1.59
C ASP A 293 -1.28 26.26 -0.66
N ARG A 294 -1.58 25.98 0.61
CA ARG A 294 -1.88 27.02 1.61
C ARG A 294 -0.66 27.89 1.90
N GLU A 295 0.52 27.29 2.01
CA GLU A 295 1.79 28.00 2.21
C GLU A 295 2.11 28.90 1.02
N SER A 296 2.00 28.38 -0.20
CA SER A 296 2.19 29.15 -1.45
C SER A 296 1.25 30.37 -1.51
N LYS A 297 -0.04 30.18 -1.18
CA LYS A 297 -1.01 31.30 -1.14
C LYS A 297 -0.66 32.36 -0.09
N ARG A 298 -0.16 31.95 1.08
CA ARG A 298 0.26 32.88 2.15
C ARG A 298 1.49 33.70 1.75
N THR A 299 2.43 33.09 1.03
CA THR A 299 3.61 33.79 0.51
C THR A 299 3.22 34.86 -0.50
N ILE A 300 2.17 34.62 -1.31
CA ILE A 300 1.66 35.62 -2.27
C ILE A 300 0.94 36.77 -1.54
N SER A 301 0.14 36.48 -0.49
CA SER A 301 -0.64 37.52 0.20
C SER A 301 0.19 38.42 1.11
N ASN A 302 1.31 37.92 1.64
CA ASN A 302 2.22 38.70 2.47
C ASN A 302 3.35 39.21 1.59
N MET A 303 3.24 40.45 1.08
CA MET A 303 4.22 41.14 0.23
C MET A 303 5.67 41.25 0.79
N GLY A 304 6.00 40.59 1.90
CA GLY A 304 7.37 40.34 2.31
C GLY A 304 7.80 38.94 1.87
N ARG A 305 8.80 38.87 0.98
CA ARG A 305 9.47 37.64 0.52
C ARG A 305 9.97 36.81 1.71
N ARG A 306 9.11 36.00 2.33
CA ARG A 306 9.56 34.93 3.20
C ARG A 306 9.88 33.75 2.33
N GLU A 307 11.16 33.38 2.31
CA GLU A 307 11.58 32.12 1.72
C GLU A 307 10.80 30.97 2.38
N PRO A 308 10.37 29.97 1.59
CA PRO A 308 9.75 28.78 2.14
C PRO A 308 10.69 28.15 3.19
N ARG A 309 10.12 27.65 4.28
CA ARG A 309 10.94 27.05 5.34
C ARG A 309 11.43 25.68 4.88
N LYS A 310 12.75 25.54 4.71
CA LYS A 310 13.40 24.23 4.47
C LYS A 310 12.90 23.24 5.52
N ASN A 311 12.30 22.14 5.07
CA ASN A 311 11.90 21.07 5.96
C ASN A 311 13.15 20.43 6.57
N LYS A 312 13.40 20.70 7.86
CA LYS A 312 14.60 20.24 8.57
C LYS A 312 14.74 18.71 8.54
N PHE A 313 13.63 17.98 8.58
CA PHE A 313 13.65 16.51 8.53
C PHE A 313 14.11 16.00 7.16
N LEU A 314 13.56 16.55 6.07
CA LEU A 314 14.00 16.18 4.72
C LEU A 314 15.44 16.63 4.46
N GLY A 315 15.85 17.78 5.02
CA GLY A 315 17.22 18.29 4.91
C GLY A 315 18.25 17.27 5.38
N LYS A 316 18.01 16.59 6.50
CA LYS A 316 18.93 15.56 7.01
C LYS A 316 19.18 14.41 6.02
N HIS A 317 18.24 14.12 5.12
CA HIS A 317 18.33 12.99 4.18
C HIS A 317 18.70 13.37 2.75
N PHE A 318 18.42 14.61 2.35
CA PHE A 318 18.58 15.08 0.97
C PHE A 318 19.57 16.24 0.83
N GLU A 319 20.19 16.69 1.92
CA GLU A 319 21.24 17.71 1.83
C GLU A 319 22.47 17.20 1.05
N ASN A 320 22.98 18.05 0.15
CA ASN A 320 24.07 17.75 -0.78
C ASN A 320 23.75 16.59 -1.75
N ARG A 321 22.48 16.51 -2.16
CA ARG A 321 22.03 15.47 -3.11
C ARG A 321 21.33 16.10 -4.30
N ASP A 322 21.65 15.56 -5.47
CA ASP A 322 20.90 15.83 -6.69
C ASP A 322 19.72 14.87 -6.74
N ILE A 323 18.50 15.38 -6.89
CA ILE A 323 17.29 14.58 -6.94
C ILE A 323 16.84 14.43 -8.38
N LYS A 324 16.70 13.18 -8.85
CA LYS A 324 16.23 12.86 -10.19
C LYS A 324 14.99 11.99 -10.12
N TYR A 325 13.90 12.46 -10.71
CA TYR A 325 12.69 11.66 -10.90
C TYR A 325 12.79 10.88 -12.21
N LEU A 326 12.57 9.57 -12.15
CA LEU A 326 12.45 8.69 -13.31
C LEU A 326 11.02 8.16 -13.40
N VAL A 327 10.28 8.55 -14.42
CA VAL A 327 8.87 8.18 -14.59
C VAL A 327 8.74 7.09 -15.65
N ASP A 328 8.06 6.01 -15.30
CA ASP A 328 7.62 4.98 -16.23
C ASP A 328 6.48 5.51 -17.09
N ASP A 329 6.73 5.62 -18.39
CA ASP A 329 5.82 6.10 -19.44
C ASP A 329 5.36 4.96 -20.37
N SER A 330 5.32 3.72 -19.86
CA SER A 330 4.71 2.60 -20.56
C SER A 330 3.20 2.75 -20.71
N GLU A 331 2.63 1.96 -21.62
CA GLU A 331 1.18 1.84 -21.81
C GLU A 331 0.43 1.48 -20.52
N SER A 332 1.00 0.63 -19.65
CA SER A 332 0.34 0.20 -18.41
C SER A 332 0.17 1.32 -17.38
N MET A 333 0.97 2.39 -17.51
CA MET A 333 0.85 3.59 -16.67
C MET A 333 -0.30 4.52 -17.09
N PHE A 334 -1.01 4.25 -18.20
CA PHE A 334 -2.09 5.12 -18.69
C PHE A 334 -3.14 5.43 -17.63
N ASP A 335 -3.68 4.40 -16.97
CA ASP A 335 -4.74 4.55 -15.97
C ASP A 335 -4.22 5.08 -14.61
N HIS A 336 -2.92 5.35 -14.50
CA HIS A 336 -2.24 5.86 -13.31
C HIS A 336 -1.55 7.20 -13.54
N TRP A 337 -1.65 7.75 -14.75
CA TRP A 337 -0.83 8.89 -15.18
C TRP A 337 -1.17 10.18 -14.43
N ASP A 338 -2.46 10.43 -14.19
CA ASP A 338 -2.92 11.61 -13.44
C ASP A 338 -2.47 11.53 -11.98
N GLU A 339 -2.54 10.36 -11.36
CA GLU A 339 -2.04 10.11 -10.01
C GLU A 339 -0.52 10.27 -9.92
N ALA A 340 0.22 9.73 -10.89
CA ALA A 340 1.67 9.88 -10.98
C ALA A 340 2.06 11.34 -11.14
N THR A 341 1.35 12.10 -11.98
CA THR A 341 1.56 13.53 -12.21
C THR A 341 1.30 14.33 -10.92
N PHE A 342 0.17 14.06 -10.25
CA PHE A 342 -0.17 14.72 -8.98
C PHE A 342 0.86 14.44 -7.89
N LEU A 343 1.31 13.18 -7.78
CA LEU A 343 2.34 12.76 -6.84
C LEU A 343 3.68 13.46 -7.14
N LEU A 344 4.13 13.41 -8.40
CA LEU A 344 5.38 14.02 -8.83
C LEU A 344 5.44 15.49 -8.47
N GLU A 345 4.40 16.26 -8.81
CA GLU A 345 4.38 17.69 -8.47
C GLU A 345 4.45 17.92 -6.97
N THR A 346 3.74 17.11 -6.18
CA THR A 346 3.75 17.24 -4.72
C THR A 346 5.13 16.95 -4.16
N LEU A 347 5.84 15.96 -4.72
CA LEU A 347 7.22 15.64 -4.37
C LEU A 347 8.18 16.77 -4.77
N VAL A 348 8.05 17.31 -5.99
CA VAL A 348 8.86 18.45 -6.47
C VAL A 348 8.66 19.67 -5.57
N MET A 349 7.42 19.99 -5.20
CA MET A 349 7.13 21.08 -4.26
C MET A 349 7.76 20.83 -2.88
N LYS A 350 7.82 19.58 -2.40
CA LYS A 350 8.53 19.24 -1.16
C LYS A 350 10.06 19.29 -1.31
N ALA A 351 10.58 18.99 -2.49
CA ALA A 351 12.00 18.95 -2.80
C ALA A 351 12.60 20.33 -3.11
N HIS A 352 11.77 21.33 -3.40
CA HIS A 352 12.17 22.68 -3.82
C HIS A 352 13.30 23.32 -2.99
N ASP A 353 13.32 23.08 -1.66
CA ASP A 353 14.34 23.63 -0.76
C ASP A 353 15.39 22.59 -0.31
N GLN A 354 15.30 21.36 -0.82
CA GLN A 354 16.20 20.26 -0.49
C GLN A 354 17.31 20.10 -1.51
N ASP A 355 16.98 20.36 -2.79
CA ASP A 355 17.90 20.35 -3.91
C ASP A 355 18.14 21.80 -4.37
N PRO A 356 19.29 22.42 -4.06
CA PRO A 356 19.58 23.81 -4.42
C PRO A 356 19.68 24.03 -5.92
N ASP A 357 19.98 23.04 -6.75
CA ASP A 357 19.99 23.24 -8.20
C ASP A 357 18.62 22.92 -8.80
N GLY A 358 17.79 22.22 -8.03
CA GLY A 358 16.44 21.82 -8.38
C GLY A 358 16.44 20.42 -8.99
N PRO A 359 15.37 19.66 -8.79
CA PRO A 359 15.32 18.30 -9.27
C PRO A 359 15.31 18.19 -10.80
N ASP A 360 15.72 17.01 -11.27
CA ASP A 360 15.63 16.57 -12.65
C ASP A 360 14.41 15.67 -12.87
N LEU A 361 13.90 15.61 -14.11
CA LEU A 361 12.89 14.66 -14.58
C LEU A 361 13.39 13.95 -15.83
N ALA A 362 13.30 12.63 -15.84
CA ALA A 362 13.49 11.79 -17.01
C ALA A 362 12.35 10.76 -17.12
N PHE A 363 12.13 10.27 -18.33
CA PHE A 363 11.21 9.16 -18.60
C PHE A 363 11.97 7.92 -19.03
N MET A 364 11.34 6.77 -18.92
CA MET A 364 11.98 5.51 -19.27
C MET A 364 12.12 5.34 -20.79
N ASN A 365 11.08 5.71 -21.55
CA ASN A 365 11.06 5.58 -23.01
C ASN A 365 11.20 6.94 -23.72
N ASP A 366 10.63 8.02 -23.16
CA ASP A 366 10.78 9.36 -23.72
C ASP A 366 12.22 9.88 -23.62
N SER A 367 12.66 10.58 -24.67
CA SER A 367 13.97 11.24 -24.71
C SER A 367 13.95 12.64 -24.08
N ARG A 368 12.76 13.22 -23.87
CA ARG A 368 12.60 14.53 -23.24
C ARG A 368 13.01 14.43 -21.77
N ASP A 369 13.83 15.36 -21.32
CA ASP A 369 14.21 15.53 -19.93
C ASP A 369 13.97 16.97 -19.46
N LEU A 370 13.93 17.13 -18.15
CA LEU A 370 13.92 18.42 -17.47
C LEU A 370 15.10 18.41 -16.51
N THR A 371 15.95 19.43 -16.55
CA THR A 371 17.13 19.51 -15.69
C THR A 371 17.06 20.73 -14.80
N ARG A 372 17.44 20.58 -13.53
CA ARG A 372 17.61 21.70 -12.59
C ARG A 372 16.41 22.64 -12.52
N GLN A 373 15.21 22.04 -12.45
CA GLN A 373 13.96 22.81 -12.47
C GLN A 373 13.28 22.76 -11.11
N ARG A 374 12.76 23.91 -10.68
CA ARG A 374 12.08 24.06 -9.38
C ARG A 374 10.58 24.31 -9.51
N ASP A 375 10.11 24.75 -10.68
CA ASP A 375 8.68 24.97 -10.90
C ASP A 375 7.94 23.66 -11.19
N ALA A 376 7.12 23.22 -10.24
CA ALA A 376 6.26 22.04 -10.39
C ALA A 376 5.33 22.11 -11.62
N LYS A 377 5.00 23.31 -12.13
CA LYS A 377 4.20 23.46 -13.35
C LYS A 377 4.93 22.97 -14.60
N GLU A 378 6.25 23.15 -14.68
CA GLU A 378 7.04 22.65 -15.80
C GLU A 378 7.12 21.11 -15.77
N PHE A 379 7.18 20.50 -14.58
CA PHE A 379 7.05 19.04 -14.43
C PHE A 379 5.68 18.55 -14.93
N ARG A 380 4.57 19.19 -14.51
CA ARG A 380 3.22 18.86 -15.01
C ARG A 380 3.13 18.96 -16.53
N LYS A 381 3.63 20.06 -17.09
CA LYS A 381 3.62 20.31 -18.53
C LYS A 381 4.41 19.25 -19.29
N LEU A 382 5.53 18.78 -18.74
CA LEU A 382 6.29 17.70 -19.34
C LEU A 382 5.60 16.34 -19.19
N MET A 383 5.00 16.04 -18.03
CA MET A 383 4.14 14.85 -17.83
C MET A 383 2.98 14.81 -18.83
N ASN A 384 2.28 15.92 -19.05
CA ASN A 384 1.19 15.98 -20.04
C ASN A 384 1.68 15.69 -21.47
N LYS A 385 2.90 16.11 -21.78
CA LYS A 385 3.52 15.87 -23.09
C LYS A 385 3.98 14.42 -23.25
N ALA A 386 4.42 13.77 -22.19
CA ALA A 386 4.91 12.40 -22.14
C ALA A 386 3.81 11.37 -21.81
N GLN A 387 2.55 11.78 -21.80
CA GLN A 387 1.43 10.91 -21.46
C GLN A 387 1.41 9.66 -22.37
N PRO A 388 1.40 8.44 -21.80
CA PRO A 388 1.35 7.21 -22.57
C PRO A 388 0.04 7.14 -23.36
N ARG A 389 0.05 6.38 -24.47
CA ARG A 389 -1.14 6.10 -25.27
C ARG A 389 -1.62 4.69 -24.97
N LYS A 390 -2.94 4.48 -24.88
CA LYS A 390 -3.54 3.16 -24.60
C LYS A 390 -3.14 2.07 -25.60
N ASP A 391 -2.87 2.45 -26.86
CA ASP A 391 -2.48 1.52 -27.92
C ASP A 391 -1.05 1.81 -28.40
N GLY A 392 -0.21 2.34 -27.51
CA GLY A 392 1.14 2.75 -27.86
C GLY A 392 2.09 1.57 -28.12
N GLY A 393 1.82 0.40 -27.54
CA GLY A 393 2.73 -0.75 -27.59
C GLY A 393 4.09 -0.47 -26.95
N VAL A 394 4.22 0.64 -26.23
CA VAL A 394 5.48 1.08 -25.62
C VAL A 394 5.75 0.22 -24.40
N ARG A 395 6.82 -0.58 -24.49
CA ARG A 395 7.29 -1.44 -23.40
C ARG A 395 8.47 -0.80 -22.72
N THR A 396 8.38 -0.68 -21.41
CA THR A 396 9.42 -0.07 -20.58
C THR A 396 10.58 -1.02 -20.32
N ASN A 397 11.80 -0.50 -20.48
CA ASN A 397 13.04 -1.14 -20.08
C ASN A 397 13.82 -0.24 -19.11
N ILE A 398 13.64 -0.45 -17.81
CA ILE A 398 14.25 0.37 -16.76
C ILE A 398 15.78 0.28 -16.75
N LYS A 399 16.36 -0.86 -17.18
CA LYS A 399 17.82 -1.05 -17.28
C LYS A 399 18.44 0.01 -18.19
N LYS A 400 17.90 0.20 -19.40
CA LYS A 400 18.42 1.19 -20.37
C LYS A 400 18.34 2.62 -19.82
N SER A 401 17.24 2.95 -19.15
CA SER A 401 17.03 4.28 -18.58
C SER A 401 17.97 4.56 -17.41
N LEU A 402 18.18 3.58 -16.53
CA LEU A 402 19.14 3.65 -15.43
C LEU A 402 20.58 3.72 -15.94
N GLU A 403 20.95 2.91 -16.93
CA GLU A 403 22.27 2.92 -17.55
C GLU A 403 22.60 4.31 -18.10
N ARG A 404 21.65 4.95 -18.79
CA ARG A 404 21.80 6.34 -19.26
C ARG A 404 22.03 7.33 -18.13
N ILE A 405 21.32 7.19 -17.00
CA ILE A 405 21.48 8.08 -15.84
C ILE A 405 22.85 7.86 -15.17
N PHE A 406 23.22 6.60 -14.97
CA PHE A 406 24.49 6.20 -14.37
C PHE A 406 25.68 6.67 -15.19
N HIS A 407 25.62 6.50 -16.51
CA HIS A 407 26.70 6.94 -17.39
C HIS A 407 26.92 8.45 -17.32
N ARG A 408 25.83 9.25 -17.44
CA ARG A 408 25.91 10.71 -17.30
C ARG A 408 26.46 11.15 -15.93
N TYR A 409 26.09 10.46 -14.86
CA TYR A 409 26.59 10.78 -13.53
C TYR A 409 28.07 10.42 -13.37
N LEU A 410 28.52 9.27 -13.87
CA LEU A 410 29.95 8.91 -13.89
C LEU A 410 30.76 9.90 -14.73
N GLU A 411 30.26 10.30 -15.90
CA GLU A 411 30.89 11.35 -16.72
C GLU A 411 31.05 12.64 -15.92
N MET A 412 30.01 13.09 -15.20
CA MET A 412 30.09 14.27 -14.33
C MET A 412 31.16 14.12 -13.25
N VAL A 413 31.23 12.95 -12.61
CA VAL A 413 32.24 12.64 -11.58
C VAL A 413 33.65 12.71 -12.17
N GLN A 414 33.87 12.08 -13.32
CA GLN A 414 35.18 12.02 -13.98
C GLN A 414 35.66 13.38 -14.51
N HIS A 415 34.76 14.20 -15.06
CA HIS A 415 35.10 15.51 -15.64
C HIS A 415 35.30 16.61 -14.60
N THR A 416 34.84 16.41 -13.36
CA THR A 416 35.01 17.38 -12.29
C THR A 416 36.43 17.29 -11.74
N HIS A 417 37.40 17.86 -12.46
CA HIS A 417 38.82 17.93 -12.05
C HIS A 417 39.06 18.85 -10.84
N THR A 418 38.06 19.65 -10.45
CA THR A 418 38.16 20.61 -9.35
C THR A 418 37.68 19.99 -8.04
N LYS A 419 38.26 20.44 -6.90
CA LYS A 419 37.88 20.03 -5.52
C LYS A 419 36.40 20.25 -5.14
N THR A 420 35.57 20.76 -6.05
CA THR A 420 34.13 20.89 -5.87
C THR A 420 33.50 19.49 -5.81
N ARG A 421 32.97 19.14 -4.64
CA ARG A 421 32.31 17.86 -4.42
C ARG A 421 31.12 17.71 -5.38
N VAL A 422 31.09 16.62 -6.13
CA VAL A 422 29.89 16.19 -6.86
C VAL A 422 28.85 15.76 -5.83
N ASN A 423 27.62 16.25 -5.99
CA ASN A 423 26.52 15.93 -5.09
C ASN A 423 26.13 14.46 -5.24
N SER A 424 25.68 13.86 -4.14
CA SER A 424 25.22 12.47 -4.13
C SER A 424 23.91 12.31 -4.90
N LEU A 425 23.82 11.36 -5.83
CA LEU A 425 22.61 11.16 -6.64
C LEU A 425 21.48 10.43 -5.87
N THR A 426 20.27 10.98 -5.92
CA THR A 426 19.02 10.31 -5.51
C THR A 426 18.14 10.10 -6.73
N ILE A 427 17.76 8.85 -7.02
CA ILE A 427 16.80 8.53 -8.08
C ILE A 427 15.47 8.11 -7.45
N ILE A 428 14.39 8.82 -7.77
CA ILE A 428 13.03 8.48 -7.33
C ILE A 428 12.23 7.99 -8.54
N ILE A 429 11.83 6.72 -8.51
CA ILE A 429 11.19 6.04 -9.64
C ILE A 429 9.68 5.96 -9.43
N LEU A 430 8.90 6.53 -10.35
CA LEU A 430 7.43 6.43 -10.36
C LEU A 430 7.00 5.38 -11.40
N THR A 431 6.43 4.27 -10.94
CA THR A 431 6.04 3.13 -11.81
C THR A 431 4.84 2.39 -11.23
N ASP A 432 4.19 1.56 -12.04
CA ASP A 432 3.17 0.59 -11.63
C ASP A 432 3.78 -0.78 -11.27
N GLY A 433 5.08 -0.96 -11.53
CA GLY A 433 5.83 -2.20 -11.31
C GLY A 433 5.84 -3.17 -12.49
N LEU A 434 5.36 -2.76 -13.67
CA LEU A 434 5.26 -3.62 -14.86
C LEU A 434 6.29 -3.27 -15.93
N TRP A 435 7.49 -3.84 -15.84
CA TRP A 435 8.55 -3.60 -16.84
C TRP A 435 8.51 -4.64 -17.97
N THR A 436 7.48 -4.57 -18.81
CA THR A 436 7.22 -5.54 -19.88
C THR A 436 8.33 -5.65 -20.95
N GLY A 437 9.21 -4.65 -21.06
CA GLY A 437 10.39 -4.68 -21.93
C GLY A 437 11.55 -5.51 -21.39
N MET A 438 11.45 -6.03 -20.16
CA MET A 438 12.50 -6.79 -19.49
C MET A 438 12.20 -8.29 -19.34
N MET A 439 11.22 -8.85 -20.07
CA MET A 439 10.81 -10.26 -19.87
C MET A 439 11.95 -11.28 -20.03
N ASN A 440 13.00 -10.96 -20.81
CA ASN A 440 14.15 -11.83 -21.00
C ASN A 440 15.36 -11.46 -20.11
N ASP A 441 15.25 -10.40 -19.30
CA ASP A 441 16.41 -9.78 -18.64
C ASP A 441 16.04 -9.20 -17.26
N GLN A 442 15.05 -9.78 -16.57
CA GLN A 442 14.53 -9.24 -15.30
C GLN A 442 15.64 -9.08 -14.25
N ASP A 443 16.63 -9.97 -14.26
CA ASP A 443 17.73 -9.96 -13.30
C ASP A 443 18.83 -8.94 -13.65
N ALA A 444 18.84 -8.32 -14.83
CA ALA A 444 19.97 -7.47 -15.23
C ALA A 444 20.03 -6.08 -14.60
N VAL A 445 18.96 -5.62 -13.93
CA VAL A 445 19.02 -4.37 -13.18
C VAL A 445 20.03 -4.46 -12.03
N ILE A 446 20.12 -5.62 -11.37
CA ILE A 446 21.01 -5.82 -10.22
C ILE A 446 22.49 -5.75 -10.65
N PRO A 447 22.97 -6.52 -11.66
CA PRO A 447 24.32 -6.39 -12.20
C PRO A 447 24.63 -4.97 -12.68
N LEU A 448 23.67 -4.26 -13.29
CA LEU A 448 23.87 -2.87 -13.72
C LEU A 448 24.17 -1.95 -12.52
N ILE A 449 23.38 -2.03 -11.45
CA ILE A 449 23.60 -1.24 -10.23
C ILE A 449 24.94 -1.61 -9.57
N GLN A 450 25.27 -2.91 -9.51
CA GLN A 450 26.54 -3.37 -8.96
C GLN A 450 27.75 -2.90 -9.79
N ASN A 451 27.63 -2.87 -11.11
CA ASN A 451 28.67 -2.37 -12.01
C ASN A 451 28.87 -0.87 -11.85
N PHE A 452 27.77 -0.10 -11.82
CA PHE A 452 27.82 1.33 -11.54
C PHE A 452 28.49 1.63 -10.19
N TYR A 453 28.13 0.90 -9.13
CA TYR A 453 28.73 1.09 -7.82
C TYR A 453 30.23 0.83 -7.80
N ARG A 454 30.69 -0.22 -8.51
CA ARG A 454 32.13 -0.52 -8.64
C ARG A 454 32.87 0.61 -9.37
N GLN A 455 32.37 1.05 -10.53
CA GLN A 455 32.97 2.16 -11.28
C GLN A 455 33.00 3.45 -10.45
N LEU A 456 31.90 3.77 -9.76
CA LEU A 456 31.83 4.94 -8.90
C LEU A 456 32.86 4.86 -7.77
N LYS A 457 33.09 3.67 -7.20
CA LYS A 457 34.10 3.46 -6.16
C LYS A 457 35.52 3.65 -6.69
N ASP A 458 35.81 3.10 -7.87
CA ASP A 458 37.13 3.17 -8.50
C ASP A 458 37.47 4.62 -8.91
N ASP A 459 36.47 5.38 -9.38
CA ASP A 459 36.64 6.80 -9.75
C ASP A 459 36.72 7.75 -8.53
N MET A 460 36.38 7.28 -7.32
CA MET A 460 36.19 8.12 -6.13
C MET A 460 36.98 7.66 -4.90
N GLU A 461 38.24 7.23 -5.08
CA GLU A 461 39.10 6.68 -4.00
C GLU A 461 39.16 7.50 -2.69
N ASP A 462 38.78 8.79 -2.69
CA ASP A 462 38.82 9.69 -1.52
C ASP A 462 37.52 10.51 -1.25
N PHE A 463 36.37 10.20 -1.87
CA PHE A 463 35.16 11.05 -1.78
C PHE A 463 33.90 10.38 -1.18
N ASP A 464 33.19 11.13 -0.33
CA ASP A 464 31.91 10.77 0.32
C ASP A 464 30.67 10.86 -0.60
N ALA A 465 30.75 10.51 -1.89
CA ALA A 465 29.54 10.50 -2.73
C ALA A 465 28.84 9.13 -2.70
N TRP A 466 27.52 9.13 -2.59
CA TRP A 466 26.72 7.92 -2.47
C TRP A 466 25.44 8.03 -3.30
N MET A 467 24.94 6.91 -3.81
CA MET A 467 23.68 6.87 -4.55
C MET A 467 22.54 6.30 -3.70
N THR A 468 21.32 6.81 -3.88
CA THR A 468 20.10 6.17 -3.36
C THR A 468 19.08 6.03 -4.47
N ILE A 469 18.47 4.85 -4.58
CA ILE A 469 17.33 4.60 -5.48
C ILE A 469 16.10 4.33 -4.62
N CYS A 470 15.03 5.08 -4.87
CA CYS A 470 13.73 4.93 -4.20
C CYS A 470 12.66 4.56 -5.23
N HIS A 471 12.01 3.41 -5.05
CA HIS A 471 10.89 3.00 -5.90
C HIS A 471 9.55 3.40 -5.26
N ILE A 472 8.70 4.06 -6.04
CA ILE A 472 7.36 4.44 -5.62
C ILE A 472 6.33 3.83 -6.57
N LEU A 473 5.58 2.85 -6.06
CA LEU A 473 4.50 2.18 -6.79
C LEU A 473 3.22 3.02 -6.76
N VAL A 474 2.88 3.66 -7.89
CA VAL A 474 1.74 4.59 -8.00
C VAL A 474 0.41 3.88 -7.77
N SER A 475 0.26 2.67 -8.29
CA SER A 475 -0.92 1.80 -8.09
C SER A 475 -1.24 1.53 -6.61
N THR A 476 -0.21 1.56 -5.75
CA THR A 476 -0.34 1.30 -4.32
C THR A 476 -0.70 2.56 -3.53
N ILE A 477 -0.22 3.74 -3.94
CA ILE A 477 -0.43 5.00 -3.22
C ILE A 477 -1.90 5.43 -3.23
N TRP A 478 -2.56 5.37 -4.38
CA TRP A 478 -3.93 5.89 -4.51
C TRP A 478 -4.98 5.04 -3.81
N SER A 479 -4.75 3.72 -3.76
CA SER A 479 -5.59 2.80 -2.99
C SER A 479 -5.53 3.08 -1.48
N ILE A 480 -4.46 3.72 -0.98
CA ILE A 480 -4.22 3.99 0.45
C ILE A 480 -4.74 5.38 0.85
N THR A 481 -4.56 6.42 0.01
CA THR A 481 -4.92 7.82 0.35
C THR A 481 -6.42 8.06 0.54
N ARG A 482 -7.29 7.22 -0.03
CA ARG A 482 -8.75 7.30 0.21
C ARG A 482 -9.20 6.86 1.61
N CYS A 483 -8.34 6.17 2.39
CA CYS A 483 -8.76 5.59 3.66
C CYS A 483 -7.90 5.96 4.87
N PHE A 484 -6.61 6.31 4.73
CA PHE A 484 -5.71 6.54 5.89
C PHE A 484 -4.52 7.47 5.55
N PRO A 485 -3.82 8.05 6.57
CA PRO A 485 -2.58 8.77 6.35
C PRO A 485 -1.51 7.84 5.74
N LEU A 486 -1.01 8.24 4.57
CA LEU A 486 0.09 7.63 3.85
C LEU A 486 1.39 7.95 4.58
N VAL A 487 2.05 6.91 5.05
CA VAL A 487 3.41 6.96 5.54
C VAL A 487 4.30 6.90 4.31
N VAL A 488 4.94 8.01 3.93
CA VAL A 488 6.19 7.94 3.16
C VAL A 488 7.26 7.51 4.17
N THR A 489 7.23 6.23 4.54
CA THR A 489 8.48 5.58 4.91
C THR A 489 9.19 5.40 3.59
N CYS A 490 10.41 5.93 3.50
CA CYS A 490 11.44 5.23 2.76
C CYS A 490 11.50 3.83 3.39
N SER A 491 10.65 2.92 2.91
CA SER A 491 10.57 1.55 3.41
C SER A 491 11.87 0.92 2.98
N LYS A 492 12.87 0.98 3.87
CA LYS A 492 14.20 0.39 3.79
C LYS A 492 14.79 0.36 2.37
N CYS A 493 15.66 1.33 2.09
CA CYS A 493 16.81 1.13 1.20
C CYS A 493 17.67 -0.06 1.68
N TYR A 494 17.19 -1.29 1.50
CA TYR A 494 18.05 -2.39 1.10
C TYR A 494 18.01 -2.24 -0.42
N TRP A 495 18.90 -1.50 -1.08
CA TRP A 495 20.35 -1.51 -1.04
C TRP A 495 20.92 -0.09 -0.80
N VAL A 496 22.13 0.03 -0.26
CA VAL A 496 22.91 1.28 0.02
C VAL A 496 22.80 1.92 1.43
N VAL A 497 22.68 1.13 2.51
CA VAL A 497 23.16 1.55 3.85
C VAL A 497 24.46 0.81 4.24
N LEU A 498 24.95 -0.08 3.38
CA LEU A 498 25.94 -1.09 3.77
C LEU A 498 27.42 -0.63 3.87
N LEU A 499 27.78 0.64 3.62
CA LEU A 499 29.22 0.99 3.50
C LEU A 499 29.70 2.22 4.27
N ARG A 500 28.86 2.88 5.07
CA ARG A 500 29.29 4.07 5.83
C ARG A 500 30.23 3.75 7.02
N LYS A 501 30.26 2.51 7.53
CA LYS A 501 31.08 2.13 8.70
C LYS A 501 32.30 1.26 8.39
N TRP A 502 32.44 0.68 7.18
CA TRP A 502 33.61 -0.15 6.85
C TRP A 502 34.92 0.65 6.80
N MET A 503 34.89 1.91 6.34
CA MET A 503 36.10 2.73 6.15
C MET A 503 36.53 3.59 7.34
N ARG A 504 35.76 3.66 8.44
CA ARG A 504 36.23 4.33 9.67
C ARG A 504 37.14 3.44 10.54
N TRP A 505 37.34 2.18 10.16
CA TRP A 505 38.11 1.21 10.95
C TRP A 505 39.39 0.72 10.26
N THR A 506 39.69 1.18 9.04
CA THR A 506 40.93 0.88 8.31
C THR A 506 41.85 2.10 8.13
N ARG A 507 41.80 3.07 9.06
CA ARG A 507 42.88 4.04 9.28
C ARG A 507 43.25 4.08 10.75
#